data_AF-A0A518AN86-F1
#
_entry.id   AF-A0A518AN86-F1
#
_cell.length_a   1.000
_cell.length_b   1.000
_cell.length_c   1.000
_cell.angle_alpha   90.00
_cell.angle_beta   90.00
_cell.angle_gamma   90.00
#
_symmetry.space_group_name_H-M   'P 1'
#
loop_
_entity.id
_entity.type
_entity.pdbx_description
1 polymer ?
#
loop_
_entity_poly.entity_id
_entity_poly.type
_entity_poly.pdbx_seq_one_letter_code
_entity_poly.pdbx_strand_id
1 'polypeptide(L)'
;MEIRHHVSGSYHGRNVVVSQVSVLDAIREGMWDFEPQPLNADEYSATKAMPGTKAKLDVLAERAQRGLPLWHDEDRVEYDDGKDLPPSRA
;
A
#
# COMPACT_ATOMS: atom_id res chain seq x y z
N MET A 1 -12.09 7.74 13.05
CA MET A 1 -10.63 7.67 13.23
C MET A 1 -10.05 7.94 11.85
N GLU A 2 -9.64 9.18 11.60
CA GLU A 2 -9.27 9.66 10.26
C GLU A 2 -7.75 9.55 10.14
N ILE A 3 -7.27 8.66 9.27
CA ILE A 3 -5.83 8.43 9.07
C ILE A 3 -5.29 9.57 8.20
N ARG A 4 -4.70 10.57 8.85
CA ARG A 4 -4.01 11.68 8.17
C ARG A 4 -2.57 11.25 7.90
N HIS A 5 -2.28 10.85 6.68
CA HIS A 5 -0.91 10.66 6.23
C HIS A 5 -0.22 12.02 6.12
N HIS A 6 0.89 12.18 6.84
CA HIS A 6 1.72 13.39 6.83
C HIS A 6 2.79 13.22 5.75
N VAL A 7 2.67 13.95 4.64
CA VAL A 7 3.73 14.02 3.62
C VAL A 7 4.10 15.49 3.45
N SER A 8 5.35 15.82 3.80
CA SER A 8 5.90 17.17 3.63
C SER A 8 6.37 17.37 2.19
N GLY A 9 5.66 18.19 1.42
CA GLY A 9 6.08 18.65 0.09
C GLY A 9 6.19 20.16 0.04
N SER A 10 7.25 20.68 -0.59
CA SER A 10 7.45 22.13 -0.77
C SER A 10 6.97 22.56 -2.17
N TYR A 11 5.93 23.39 -2.23
CA TYR A 11 5.54 24.12 -3.44
C TYR A 11 5.72 25.63 -3.20
N HIS A 12 6.51 26.29 -4.05
CA HIS A 12 6.72 27.75 -4.08
C HIS A 12 7.30 28.39 -2.81
N GLY A 13 8.24 27.73 -2.12
CA GLY A 13 8.99 28.36 -1.02
C GLY A 13 8.17 28.67 0.24
N ARG A 14 6.97 28.09 0.35
CA ARG A 14 6.19 28.04 1.59
C ARG A 14 6.09 26.60 2.05
N ASN A 15 6.31 26.35 3.35
CA ASN A 15 5.94 25.08 3.98
C ASN A 15 4.42 24.98 3.96
N VAL A 16 3.87 24.35 2.93
CA VAL A 16 2.45 24.06 2.81
C VAL A 16 2.25 22.64 3.30
N VAL A 17 1.44 22.46 4.33
CA VAL A 17 0.93 21.14 4.70
C VAL A 17 -0.03 20.73 3.59
N VAL A 18 0.44 19.93 2.64
CA VAL A 18 -0.41 19.34 1.60
C VAL A 18 -1.11 18.15 2.24
N SER A 19 -2.27 18.37 2.86
CA SER A 19 -3.17 17.26 3.17
C SER A 19 -3.67 16.71 1.84
N GLN A 20 -3.33 15.46 1.51
CA GLN A 20 -3.91 14.80 0.34
C GLN A 20 -5.44 14.88 0.44
N VAL A 21 -6.10 15.25 -0.66
CA VAL A 21 -7.56 15.27 -0.74
C VAL A 21 -8.06 13.83 -0.55
N SER A 22 -8.96 13.62 0.41
CA SER A 22 -9.57 12.32 0.64
C SER A 22 -10.52 11.99 -0.51
N VAL A 23 -10.58 10.72 -0.91
CA VAL A 23 -11.58 10.22 -1.87
C VAL A 23 -13.00 10.56 -1.40
N LEU A 24 -13.24 10.55 -0.08
CA LEU A 24 -14.55 10.91 0.49
C LEU A 24 -14.90 12.39 0.29
N ASP A 25 -13.89 13.26 0.34
CA ASP A 25 -14.07 14.69 0.07
C ASP A 25 -14.29 14.91 -1.43
N ALA A 26 -13.54 14.22 -2.28
CA ALA A 26 -13.72 14.28 -3.73
C ALA A 26 -15.13 13.85 -4.17
N ILE A 27 -15.65 12.76 -3.61
CA ILE A 27 -17.03 12.32 -3.85
C ILE A 27 -18.04 13.38 -3.39
N ARG A 28 -17.81 14.00 -2.22
CA ARG A 28 -18.69 15.05 -1.71
C ARG A 28 -18.75 16.26 -2.64
N GLU A 29 -17.64 16.60 -3.29
CA GLU A 29 -17.52 17.70 -4.26
C GLU A 29 -17.94 17.31 -5.69
N GLY A 30 -18.38 16.06 -5.92
CA GLY A 30 -18.80 15.58 -7.24
C GLY A 30 -17.64 15.27 -8.21
N MET A 31 -16.42 15.10 -7.70
CA MET A 31 -15.25 14.68 -8.48
C MET A 31 -15.18 13.15 -8.54
N TRP A 32 -15.85 12.56 -9.53
CA TRP A 32 -15.96 11.10 -9.67
C TRP A 32 -14.73 10.42 -10.30
N ASP A 33 -13.90 11.18 -10.99
CA ASP A 33 -12.65 10.75 -11.64
C ASP A 33 -11.41 11.07 -10.81
N PHE A 34 -11.59 11.49 -9.56
CA PHE A 34 -10.49 11.79 -8.66
C PHE A 34 -9.73 10.53 -8.28
N GLU A 35 -8.42 10.53 -8.56
CA GLU A 35 -7.47 9.51 -8.11
C GLU A 35 -6.43 10.16 -7.17
N PRO A 36 -6.28 9.69 -5.93
CA PRO A 36 -5.25 10.18 -5.03
C PRO A 36 -3.84 9.88 -5.58
N GLN A 37 -2.88 10.74 -5.25
CA GLN A 37 -1.49 10.49 -5.65
C GLN A 37 -0.97 9.20 -4.98
N PRO A 38 -0.31 8.31 -5.75
CA PRO A 38 0.27 7.10 -5.20
C PRO A 38 1.35 7.44 -4.17
N LEU A 39 1.35 6.68 -3.08
CA LEU A 39 2.41 6.75 -2.06
C LEU A 39 3.67 6.09 -2.63
N ASN A 40 4.84 6.60 -2.22
CA ASN A 40 6.10 6.03 -2.69
C ASN A 40 6.27 4.62 -2.11
N ALA A 41 6.36 3.62 -2.98
CA ALA A 41 6.54 2.21 -2.62
C ALA A 41 7.83 1.98 -1.82
N ASP A 42 8.86 2.81 -2.02
CA ASP A 42 10.13 2.72 -1.28
C ASP A 42 9.99 2.96 0.24
N GLU A 43 8.86 3.51 0.70
CA GLU A 43 8.61 3.81 2.11
C GLU A 43 8.18 2.59 2.93
N TYR A 44 7.83 1.46 2.30
CA TYR A 44 7.36 0.27 2.99
C TYR A 44 7.74 -1.02 2.23
N SER A 45 8.10 -2.08 2.97
CA SER A 45 8.65 -3.28 2.34
C SER A 45 7.55 -4.18 1.75
N ALA A 46 7.79 -4.69 0.54
CA ALA A 46 7.01 -5.78 -0.06
C ALA A 46 7.08 -7.08 0.78
N THR A 47 6.03 -7.89 0.71
CA THR A 47 5.98 -9.22 1.31
C THR A 47 5.96 -10.32 0.26
N LYS A 48 6.86 -11.29 0.45
CA LYS A 48 6.91 -12.54 -0.33
C LYS A 48 6.02 -13.64 0.26
N ALA A 49 5.31 -13.35 1.36
CA ALA A 49 4.43 -14.31 1.99
C ALA A 49 3.33 -14.77 1.03
N MET A 50 3.03 -16.07 1.08
CA MET A 50 2.04 -16.71 0.23
C MET A 50 0.65 -16.10 0.42
N PRO A 51 -0.10 -15.84 -0.67
CA PRO A 51 -1.50 -15.43 -0.57
C PRO A 51 -2.30 -16.39 0.32
N GLY A 52 -3.17 -15.84 1.18
CA GLY A 52 -4.01 -16.62 2.09
C GLY A 52 -3.32 -17.18 3.33
N THR A 53 -2.01 -17.03 3.49
CA THR A 53 -1.31 -17.50 4.69
C THR A 53 -1.40 -16.54 5.87
N LYS A 54 -1.28 -17.07 7.08
CA LYS A 54 -1.18 -16.27 8.31
C LYS A 54 -0.01 -15.27 8.25
N ALA A 55 1.13 -15.68 7.69
CA ALA A 55 2.29 -14.80 7.53
C ALA A 55 1.97 -13.55 6.68
N LYS A 56 1.16 -13.69 5.63
CA LYS A 56 0.69 -12.52 4.85
C LYS A 56 -0.18 -11.62 5.72
N LEU A 57 -1.15 -12.20 6.44
CA LEU A 57 -2.04 -11.43 7.33
C LEU A 57 -1.29 -10.68 8.43
N ASP A 58 -0.26 -11.29 9.01
CA ASP A 58 0.53 -10.65 10.07
C ASP A 58 1.27 -9.41 9.54
N VAL A 59 1.86 -9.47 8.33
CA VAL A 59 2.47 -8.29 7.68
C VAL A 59 1.43 -7.21 7.36
N LEU A 60 0.29 -7.59 6.79
CA LEU A 60 -0.78 -6.67 6.45
C LEU A 60 -1.36 -5.98 7.70
N ALA A 61 -1.49 -6.71 8.80
CA ALA A 61 -1.95 -6.17 10.07
C ALA A 61 -0.95 -5.17 10.68
N GLU A 62 0.36 -5.43 10.56
CA GLU A 62 1.39 -4.48 10.99
C GLU A 62 1.31 -3.17 10.18
N ARG A 63 1.17 -3.27 8.85
CA ARG A 63 1.00 -2.09 7.97
C ARG A 63 -0.22 -1.28 8.37
N ALA A 64 -1.36 -1.93 8.59
CA ALA A 64 -2.59 -1.27 9.00
C ALA A 64 -2.44 -0.53 10.35
N GLN A 65 -1.77 -1.13 11.32
CA GLN A 65 -1.51 -0.51 12.62
C GLN A 65 -0.60 0.72 12.50
N ARG A 66 0.32 0.71 11.55
CA ARG A 66 1.25 1.81 11.27
C ARG A 66 0.64 2.90 10.37
N GLY A 67 -0.59 2.70 9.91
CA GLY A 67 -1.22 3.59 8.93
C GLY A 67 -0.41 3.63 7.64
N LEU A 68 0.02 2.47 7.13
CA LEU A 68 0.65 2.32 5.81
C LEU A 68 -0.36 1.72 4.83
N PRO A 69 -0.13 1.86 3.51
CA PRO A 69 -0.87 1.11 2.50
C PRO A 69 -0.89 -0.37 2.81
N LEU A 70 -2.05 -1.00 2.62
CA LEU A 70 -2.18 -2.43 2.85
C LEU A 70 -1.35 -3.21 1.83
N TRP A 71 -1.41 -2.83 0.57
CA TRP A 71 -0.77 -3.52 -0.55
C TRP A 71 0.48 -2.79 -1.00
N HIS A 72 1.50 -3.55 -1.38
CA HIS A 72 2.67 -3.08 -2.11
C HIS A 72 2.64 -3.68 -3.52
N ASP A 73 3.07 -2.94 -4.55
CA ASP A 73 3.01 -3.39 -5.94
C ASP A 73 3.83 -4.67 -6.19
N GLU A 74 4.94 -4.82 -5.47
CA GLU A 74 5.79 -6.03 -5.49
C GLU A 74 5.37 -7.13 -4.50
N ASP A 75 4.22 -7.03 -3.83
CA ASP A 75 3.73 -8.11 -2.97
C ASP A 75 3.45 -9.38 -3.80
N ARG A 76 3.75 -10.57 -3.27
CA ARG A 76 3.44 -11.84 -3.95
C ARG A 76 1.93 -11.97 -4.18
N VAL A 77 1.51 -12.03 -5.44
CA VAL A 77 0.10 -12.18 -5.88
C VAL A 77 -0.25 -13.59 -6.35
N GLU A 78 0.74 -14.40 -6.72
CA GLU A 78 0.53 -15.74 -7.27
C GLU A 78 0.72 -16.84 -6.22
N TYR A 79 -0.09 -17.90 -6.37
CA TYR A 79 0.03 -19.16 -5.64
C TYR A 79 1.07 -20.11 -6.29
N ASP A 80 1.54 -19.84 -7.51
CA ASP A 80 2.35 -20.82 -8.25
C ASP A 80 3.69 -21.11 -7.54
N ASP A 81 3.78 -22.33 -7.00
CA ASP A 81 4.90 -22.93 -6.28
C ASP A 81 5.75 -23.84 -7.21
N GLY A 82 5.66 -23.67 -8.53
CA GLY A 82 6.42 -24.48 -9.51
C GLY A 82 7.95 -24.38 -9.43
N LYS A 83 8.51 -23.59 -8.50
CA LYS A 83 9.96 -23.37 -8.35
C LYS A 83 10.58 -24.15 -7.17
N ASP A 84 9.74 -24.67 -6.28
CA ASP A 84 10.17 -25.34 -5.04
C ASP A 84 9.81 -26.84 -5.02
N LEU A 85 9.22 -27.38 -6.10
CA LEU A 85 9.02 -28.82 -6.21
C LEU A 85 10.38 -29.50 -6.51
N PRO A 86 10.89 -30.38 -5.64
CA PRO A 86 12.09 -31.14 -5.95
C PRO A 86 11.85 -31.95 -7.23
N PRO A 87 12.85 -32.13 -8.11
CA PRO A 87 12.69 -32.92 -9.32
C PRO A 87 12.17 -34.30 -8.92
N SER A 88 11.11 -34.75 -9.61
CA SER A 88 10.51 -36.06 -9.35
C SER A 88 11.61 -37.11 -9.40
N ARG A 89 11.81 -37.85 -8.30
CA ARG A 89 12.75 -38.97 -8.26
C ARG A 89 12.37 -39.97 -9.35
N ALA A 90 13.18 -40.02 -10.40
CA ALA A 90 13.20 -41.09 -11.40
C ALA A 90 13.85 -42.35 -10.80
#